data_AF-A0AA39TJ10-F1
#
_entry.id   AF-A0AA39TJ10-F1
#
_cell.length_a   1.000
_cell.length_b   1.000
_cell.length_c   1.000
_cell.angle_alpha   90.00
_cell.angle_beta   90.00
_cell.angle_gamma   90.00
#
_symmetry.space_group_name_H-M   'P 1'
#
loop_
_entity.id
_entity.type
_entity.pdbx_description
1 polymer ?
#
loop_
_entity_poly.entity_id
_entity_poly.type
_entity_poly.pdbx_seq_one_letter_code
_entity_poly.pdbx_strand_id
1 'polypeptide(L)'
;MRQRFLSTPGFWAGQVLQEAFRCNSIPENLFGKVSIFIDKKNKGVHTMADLPATSDEVSESGDVGFSKEEVDALLKEEPEAEEFNLKTKMEMTNHIKRLKLCIKWFQQVNENHNLDKVKLQSDLEAMHKKWFDAEMDMLDVADHLERKRTKLRKRYTKYKKKKRAEVADLKTSLAEQREAADMKVRTLEAKLTKYEETYGETHQRAAVNEERKRRG
;
A
#
# COMPACT_ATOMS: atom_id res chain seq x y z
N MET A 1 -5.59 33.33 -13.07
CA MET A 1 -6.30 32.24 -13.77
C MET A 1 -5.71 30.90 -13.38
N ARG A 2 -6.40 30.08 -12.59
CA ARG A 2 -6.02 28.68 -12.34
C ARG A 2 -7.19 27.82 -12.81
N GLN A 3 -6.97 27.09 -13.90
CA GLN A 3 -7.93 26.14 -14.44
C GLN A 3 -8.17 25.03 -13.41
N ARG A 4 -9.44 24.83 -13.03
CA ARG A 4 -9.89 23.65 -12.31
C ARG A 4 -10.07 22.54 -13.34
N PHE A 5 -9.21 21.53 -13.32
CA PHE A 5 -9.51 20.26 -13.96
C PHE A 5 -10.61 19.58 -13.15
N LEU A 6 -11.84 19.60 -13.68
CA LEU A 6 -12.91 18.73 -13.22
C LEU A 6 -12.53 17.31 -13.64
N SER A 7 -12.04 16.51 -12.68
CA SER A 7 -11.73 15.10 -12.90
C SER A 7 -13.03 14.30 -12.79
N THR A 8 -13.47 13.74 -13.91
CA THR A 8 -14.59 12.81 -14.00
C THR A 8 -14.20 11.46 -13.35
N PRO A 9 -15.09 10.82 -12.56
CA PRO A 9 -14.79 9.59 -11.82
C PRO A 9 -14.45 8.35 -12.68
N GLY A 10 -14.56 8.43 -14.01
CA GLY A 10 -14.29 7.31 -14.92
C GLY A 10 -12.85 7.21 -15.45
N PHE A 11 -12.01 8.25 -15.27
CA PHE A 11 -10.67 8.26 -15.88
C PHE A 11 -9.67 7.34 -15.15
N TRP A 12 -9.85 7.13 -13.84
CA TRP A 12 -8.95 6.32 -13.03
C TRP A 12 -9.18 4.80 -13.18
N ALA A 13 -10.41 4.37 -13.48
CA ALA A 13 -10.72 2.95 -13.66
C ALA A 13 -9.97 2.33 -14.85
N GLY A 14 -9.80 3.08 -15.93
CA GLY A 14 -9.02 2.64 -17.10
C GLY A 14 -7.51 2.59 -16.83
N GLN A 15 -6.99 3.52 -16.03
CA GLN A 15 -5.56 3.62 -15.75
C GLN A 15 -5.09 2.57 -14.73
N VAL A 16 -5.91 2.25 -13.72
CA VAL A 16 -5.60 1.19 -12.73
C VAL A 16 -5.59 -0.20 -13.37
N LEU A 17 -6.49 -0.48 -14.32
CA LEU A 17 -6.48 -1.75 -15.06
C LEU A 17 -5.26 -1.86 -16.00
N GLN A 18 -4.82 -0.75 -16.60
CA GLN A 18 -3.64 -0.72 -17.45
C GLN A 18 -2.32 -0.88 -16.65
N GLU A 19 -2.25 -0.33 -15.43
CA GLU A 19 -1.13 -0.53 -14.51
C GLU A 19 -1.11 -1.94 -13.88
N ALA A 20 -2.28 -2.55 -13.63
CA ALA A 20 -2.39 -3.93 -13.15
C ALA A 20 -1.89 -4.96 -14.18
N PHE A 21 -2.15 -4.74 -15.47
CA PHE A 21 -1.57 -5.56 -16.55
C PHE A 21 -0.06 -5.34 -16.72
N ARG A 22 0.47 -4.16 -16.35
CA ARG A 22 1.90 -3.85 -16.41
C ARG A 22 2.72 -4.54 -15.31
N CYS A 23 2.09 -4.88 -14.17
CA CYS A 23 2.74 -5.59 -13.07
C CYS A 23 2.80 -7.12 -13.26
N ASN A 24 2.13 -7.68 -14.28
CA ASN A 24 2.21 -9.12 -14.62
C ASN A 24 3.35 -9.46 -15.59
N SER A 25 4.25 -8.52 -15.89
CA SER A 25 5.49 -8.79 -16.63
C SER A 25 6.70 -8.47 -15.76
N ILE A 26 6.87 -9.22 -14.68
CA ILE A 26 8.13 -9.28 -13.94
C ILE A 26 8.92 -10.47 -14.53
N PRO A 27 10.16 -10.27 -15.03
CA PRO A 27 11.00 -11.38 -15.48
C PRO A 27 11.28 -12.34 -14.32
N GLU A 28 11.16 -13.64 -14.56
CA GLU A 28 11.18 -14.77 -13.60
C GLU A 28 12.47 -14.90 -12.75
N ASN A 29 13.40 -13.95 -12.80
CA ASN A 29 14.77 -14.13 -12.36
C ASN A 29 15.09 -13.47 -11.01
N LEU A 30 14.09 -12.95 -10.28
CA LEU A 30 14.31 -12.24 -9.00
C LEU A 30 13.47 -12.73 -7.81
N PHE A 31 12.76 -13.85 -7.93
CA PHE A 31 12.10 -14.48 -6.77
C PHE A 31 13.09 -15.31 -5.93
N GLY A 32 14.06 -14.62 -5.34
CA GLY A 32 14.76 -15.12 -4.17
C GLY A 32 13.81 -15.11 -2.97
N LYS A 33 13.32 -16.30 -2.59
CA LYS A 33 12.81 -16.67 -1.25
C LYS A 33 12.09 -15.56 -0.47
N VAL A 34 10.84 -15.28 -0.81
CA VAL A 34 9.88 -14.70 0.15
C VAL A 34 8.90 -15.80 0.53
N SER A 35 9.24 -16.58 1.55
CA SER A 35 8.32 -17.52 2.18
C SER A 35 7.32 -16.72 3.03
N ILE A 36 6.09 -16.55 2.53
CA ILE A 36 4.98 -16.07 3.34
C ILE A 36 4.52 -17.24 4.21
N PHE A 37 4.89 -17.22 5.49
CA PHE A 37 4.35 -18.12 6.51
C PHE A 37 2.89 -17.71 6.78
N ILE A 38 1.94 -18.54 6.35
CA ILE A 38 0.56 -18.48 6.85
C ILE A 38 0.48 -19.45 8.03
N ASP A 39 0.46 -18.89 9.24
CA ASP A 39 0.28 -19.64 10.48
C ASP A 39 -1.15 -20.24 10.52
N LYS A 40 -1.23 -21.56 10.48
CA LYS A 40 -2.48 -22.33 10.57
C LYS A 40 -2.57 -22.95 11.95
N LYS A 41 -3.00 -22.16 12.93
CA LYS A 41 -3.50 -22.67 14.22
C LYS A 41 -4.91 -22.16 14.49
N ASN A 42 -5.91 -23.01 14.27
CA ASN A 42 -6.90 -23.28 15.31
C ASN A 42 -7.55 -24.66 15.10
N LYS A 43 -7.31 -25.57 16.07
CA LYS A 43 -7.99 -26.86 16.26
C LYS A 43 -8.59 -26.86 17.67
N GLY A 44 -9.87 -27.22 17.77
CA GLY A 44 -10.60 -27.59 18.99
C GLY A 44 -12.03 -27.94 18.57
N VAL A 45 -12.40 -29.21 18.30
CA VAL A 45 -12.67 -30.39 19.18
C VAL A 45 -14.04 -30.31 19.90
N HIS A 46 -14.98 -31.10 19.33
CA HIS A 46 -16.09 -31.91 19.87
C HIS A 46 -16.86 -31.55 21.14
N THR A 47 -18.19 -31.68 21.02
CA THR A 47 -19.04 -32.44 21.98
C THR A 47 -20.17 -33.19 21.23
N MET A 48 -20.33 -34.48 21.53
CA MET A 48 -21.41 -35.38 21.08
C MET A 48 -22.57 -35.41 22.10
N ALA A 49 -23.68 -36.08 21.68
CA ALA A 49 -24.92 -36.48 22.37
C ALA A 49 -26.12 -35.59 21.97
N ASP A 50 -27.30 -36.07 21.54
CA ASP A 50 -27.94 -37.39 21.64
C ASP A 50 -28.90 -37.64 20.44
N LEU A 51 -29.11 -38.92 20.10
CA LEU A 51 -30.24 -39.41 19.30
C LEU A 51 -31.51 -39.44 20.17
N PRO A 52 -32.71 -39.39 19.56
CA PRO A 52 -33.43 -40.65 19.42
C PRO A 52 -33.99 -40.91 18.03
N ALA A 53 -34.03 -42.19 17.68
CA ALA A 53 -34.64 -42.76 16.50
C ALA A 53 -36.17 -42.57 16.50
N THR A 54 -36.75 -42.33 15.33
CA THR A 54 -37.83 -43.15 14.72
C THR A 54 -38.24 -42.52 13.40
N SER A 55 -38.05 -43.24 12.29
CA SER A 55 -39.13 -43.65 11.39
C SER A 55 -38.51 -44.00 10.06
N ASP A 56 -38.60 -45.29 9.72
CA ASP A 56 -38.43 -45.80 8.38
C ASP A 56 -39.31 -45.00 7.40
N GLU A 57 -38.68 -44.19 6.55
CA GLU A 57 -39.13 -44.05 5.18
C GLU A 57 -37.92 -44.21 4.27
N VAL A 58 -37.82 -45.42 3.71
CA VAL A 58 -37.08 -45.71 2.49
C VAL A 58 -37.61 -44.78 1.41
N SER A 59 -36.99 -43.60 1.28
CA SER A 59 -37.03 -42.82 0.06
C SER A 59 -35.77 -43.18 -0.72
N GLU A 60 -35.87 -44.27 -1.47
CA GLU A 60 -34.92 -44.67 -2.50
C GLU A 60 -35.00 -43.64 -3.65
N SER A 61 -34.58 -42.41 -3.38
CA SER A 61 -34.24 -41.42 -4.39
C SER A 61 -32.73 -41.39 -4.44
N GLY A 62 -32.16 -42.48 -4.98
CA GLY A 62 -30.77 -42.49 -5.38
C GLY A 62 -30.49 -41.26 -6.22
N ASP A 63 -29.32 -40.65 -5.98
CA ASP A 63 -28.76 -39.58 -6.79
C ASP A 63 -28.58 -40.09 -8.22
N VAL A 64 -29.67 -40.12 -8.99
CA VAL A 64 -29.67 -40.53 -10.38
C VAL A 64 -29.23 -39.31 -11.16
N GLY A 65 -27.92 -39.21 -11.38
CA GLY A 65 -27.33 -38.25 -12.29
C GLY A 65 -27.72 -38.61 -13.72
N PHE A 66 -28.52 -37.77 -14.39
CA PHE A 66 -28.71 -37.87 -15.83
C PHE A 66 -27.59 -37.11 -16.55
N SER A 67 -26.98 -37.73 -17.55
CA SER A 67 -26.14 -37.01 -18.51
C SER A 67 -27.00 -36.30 -19.55
N LYS A 68 -26.44 -35.28 -20.21
CA LYS A 68 -27.13 -34.56 -21.29
C LYS A 68 -27.56 -35.52 -22.40
N GLU A 69 -26.71 -36.48 -22.71
CA GLU A 69 -26.91 -37.51 -23.73
C GLU A 69 -28.06 -38.47 -23.37
N GLU A 70 -28.21 -38.82 -22.09
CA GLU A 70 -29.32 -39.64 -21.59
C GLU A 70 -30.66 -38.90 -21.63
N VAL A 71 -30.67 -37.60 -21.32
CA VAL A 71 -31.88 -36.77 -21.43
C VAL A 71 -32.30 -36.63 -22.90
N ASP A 72 -31.36 -36.37 -23.79
CA ASP A 72 -31.63 -36.26 -25.23
C ASP A 72 -32.11 -37.59 -25.84
N ALA A 73 -31.58 -38.72 -25.38
CA ALA A 73 -32.06 -40.04 -25.78
C ALA A 73 -33.47 -40.32 -25.25
N LEU A 74 -33.74 -39.98 -23.98
CA LEU A 74 -35.04 -40.14 -23.36
C LEU A 74 -36.13 -39.29 -24.05
N LEU A 75 -35.78 -38.11 -24.56
CA LEU A 75 -36.71 -37.26 -25.31
C LEU A 75 -36.93 -37.72 -26.76
N LYS A 76 -36.04 -38.55 -27.31
CA LYS A 76 -36.13 -39.09 -28.68
C LYS A 76 -36.76 -40.48 -28.75
N GLU A 77 -36.95 -41.15 -27.60
CA GLU A 77 -37.72 -42.39 -27.51
C GLU A 77 -39.21 -42.10 -27.77
N GLU A 78 -39.62 -42.12 -29.04
CA GLU A 78 -41.03 -42.09 -29.43
C GLU A 78 -41.61 -43.52 -29.29
N PRO A 79 -42.62 -43.76 -28.45
CA PRO A 79 -43.23 -45.10 -28.36
C PRO A 79 -43.99 -45.38 -29.66
N GLU A 80 -43.59 -46.42 -30.40
CA GLU A 80 -44.24 -46.82 -31.64
C GLU A 80 -45.72 -47.14 -31.41
N ALA A 81 -46.60 -46.55 -32.23
CA ALA A 81 -48.06 -46.62 -32.08
C ALA A 81 -48.69 -47.87 -32.72
N GLU A 82 -47.92 -48.94 -32.92
CA GLU A 82 -48.40 -50.18 -33.54
C GLU A 82 -49.09 -51.07 -32.49
N GLU A 83 -50.42 -51.13 -32.57
CA GLU A 83 -51.38 -51.95 -31.82
C GLU A 83 -51.28 -51.90 -30.28
N PHE A 84 -52.37 -51.44 -29.65
CA PHE A 84 -52.53 -51.24 -28.20
C PHE A 84 -52.51 -52.57 -27.40
N ASN A 85 -51.36 -53.22 -27.31
CA ASN A 85 -51.12 -54.44 -26.55
C ASN A 85 -50.69 -54.11 -25.11
N LEU A 86 -50.86 -55.06 -24.17
CA LEU A 86 -50.42 -54.91 -22.76
C LEU A 86 -48.94 -54.51 -22.63
N LYS A 87 -48.11 -54.93 -23.58
CA LYS A 87 -46.68 -54.61 -23.68
C LYS A 87 -46.44 -53.10 -23.93
N THR A 88 -47.10 -52.52 -24.92
CA THR A 88 -47.01 -51.08 -25.26
C THR A 88 -47.42 -50.21 -24.08
N LYS A 89 -48.46 -50.60 -23.32
CA LYS A 89 -48.90 -49.90 -22.10
C LYS A 89 -47.83 -49.91 -20.99
N MET A 90 -47.12 -51.03 -20.83
CA MET A 90 -46.05 -51.16 -19.85
C MET A 90 -44.83 -50.30 -20.24
N GLU A 91 -44.47 -50.27 -21.52
CA GLU A 91 -43.38 -49.44 -22.06
C GLU A 91 -43.68 -47.94 -21.90
N MET A 92 -44.90 -47.48 -22.23
CA MET A 92 -45.31 -46.10 -21.96
C MET A 92 -45.25 -45.75 -20.47
N THR A 93 -45.67 -46.67 -19.60
CA THR A 93 -45.62 -46.45 -18.15
C THR A 93 -44.18 -46.31 -17.65
N ASN A 94 -43.24 -47.09 -18.19
CA ASN A 94 -41.83 -47.00 -17.85
C ASN A 94 -41.18 -45.72 -18.38
N HIS A 95 -41.50 -45.32 -19.62
CA HIS A 95 -41.03 -44.06 -20.20
C HIS A 95 -41.52 -42.86 -19.38
N ILE A 96 -42.79 -42.83 -18.97
CA ILE A 96 -43.34 -41.79 -18.07
C ILE A 96 -42.59 -41.76 -16.72
N LYS A 97 -42.24 -42.92 -16.14
CA LYS A 97 -41.47 -42.97 -14.89
C LYS A 97 -40.07 -42.37 -15.07
N ARG A 98 -39.37 -42.71 -16.16
CA ARG A 98 -38.05 -42.15 -16.49
C ARG A 98 -38.13 -40.63 -16.70
N LEU A 99 -39.14 -40.13 -17.41
CA LEU A 99 -39.36 -38.69 -17.59
C LEU A 99 -39.60 -37.98 -16.25
N LYS A 100 -40.42 -38.54 -15.36
CA LYS A 100 -40.65 -37.96 -14.01
C LYS A 100 -39.36 -37.88 -13.20
N LEU A 101 -38.49 -38.89 -13.29
CA LEU A 101 -37.20 -38.89 -12.60
C LEU A 101 -36.25 -37.83 -13.20
N CYS A 102 -36.20 -37.71 -14.52
CA CYS A 102 -35.44 -36.67 -15.22
C CYS A 102 -35.88 -35.26 -14.81
N ILE A 103 -37.19 -35.02 -14.69
CA ILE A 103 -37.74 -33.73 -14.22
C ILE A 103 -37.29 -33.42 -12.79
N LYS A 104 -37.39 -34.41 -11.88
CA LYS A 104 -36.95 -34.23 -10.48
C LYS A 104 -35.45 -33.93 -10.39
N TRP A 105 -34.63 -34.67 -11.13
CA TRP A 105 -33.20 -34.44 -11.19
C TRP A 105 -32.88 -33.02 -11.71
N PHE A 106 -33.54 -32.59 -12.78
CA PHE A 106 -33.33 -31.25 -13.33
C PHE A 106 -33.75 -30.15 -12.35
N GLN A 107 -34.87 -30.33 -11.64
CA GLN A 107 -35.31 -29.40 -10.58
C GLN A 107 -34.25 -29.29 -9.48
N GLN A 108 -33.73 -30.42 -8.99
CA GLN A 108 -32.69 -30.45 -7.97
C GLN A 108 -31.39 -29.78 -8.45
N VAL A 109 -30.94 -30.07 -9.67
CA VAL A 109 -29.76 -29.44 -10.27
C VAL A 109 -29.94 -27.93 -10.40
N ASN A 110 -31.13 -27.47 -10.81
CA ASN A 110 -31.44 -26.05 -10.92
C ASN A 110 -31.49 -25.35 -9.55
N GLU A 111 -32.04 -26.00 -8.52
CA GLU A 111 -32.00 -25.51 -7.13
C GLU A 111 -30.56 -25.35 -6.63
N ASN A 112 -29.72 -26.38 -6.84
CA ASN A 112 -28.30 -26.34 -6.49
C ASN A 112 -27.56 -25.20 -7.21
N HIS A 113 -27.78 -25.06 -8.53
CA HIS A 113 -27.19 -23.95 -9.29
C HIS A 113 -27.65 -22.57 -8.78
N ASN A 114 -28.91 -22.42 -8.37
CA ASN A 114 -29.40 -21.17 -7.81
C ASN A 114 -28.76 -20.88 -6.44
N LEU A 115 -28.59 -21.90 -5.59
CA LEU A 115 -27.88 -21.76 -4.31
C LEU A 115 -26.42 -21.35 -4.53
N ASP A 116 -25.72 -22.01 -5.45
CA ASP A 116 -24.34 -21.68 -5.79
C ASP A 116 -24.22 -20.26 -6.35
N LYS A 117 -25.16 -19.84 -7.20
CA LYS A 117 -25.21 -18.47 -7.73
C LYS A 117 -25.34 -17.45 -6.60
N VAL A 118 -26.28 -17.65 -5.67
CA VAL A 118 -26.47 -16.74 -4.52
C VAL A 118 -25.23 -16.72 -3.63
N LYS A 119 -24.61 -17.88 -3.38
CA LYS A 119 -23.38 -17.98 -2.61
C LYS A 119 -22.22 -17.21 -3.26
N LEU A 120 -22.00 -17.42 -4.56
CA LEU A 120 -20.96 -16.71 -5.32
C LEU A 120 -21.20 -15.19 -5.34
N GLN A 121 -22.46 -14.76 -5.45
CA GLN A 121 -22.81 -13.34 -5.35
C GLN A 121 -22.49 -12.77 -3.97
N SER A 122 -22.87 -13.47 -2.90
CA SER A 122 -22.54 -13.07 -1.52
C SER A 122 -21.03 -13.00 -1.29
N ASP A 123 -20.26 -13.96 -1.79
CA ASP A 123 -18.81 -13.99 -1.65
C ASP A 123 -18.16 -12.82 -2.41
N LEU A 124 -18.65 -12.52 -3.62
CA LEU A 124 -18.20 -11.38 -4.42
C LEU A 124 -18.44 -10.06 -3.70
N GLU A 125 -19.66 -9.84 -3.17
CA GLU A 125 -20.01 -8.65 -2.42
C GLU A 125 -19.15 -8.50 -1.16
N ALA A 126 -18.92 -9.60 -0.43
CA ALA A 126 -18.06 -9.60 0.74
C ALA A 126 -16.60 -9.25 0.41
N MET A 127 -16.06 -9.78 -0.70
CA MET A 127 -14.70 -9.46 -1.14
C MET A 127 -14.59 -8.03 -1.66
N HIS A 128 -15.58 -7.55 -2.41
CA HIS A 128 -15.63 -6.18 -2.89
C HIS A 128 -15.67 -5.19 -1.72
N LYS A 129 -16.49 -5.47 -0.69
CA LYS A 129 -16.53 -4.68 0.55
C LYS A 129 -15.17 -4.67 1.26
N LYS A 130 -14.55 -5.83 1.47
CA LYS A 130 -13.22 -5.91 2.11
C LYS A 130 -12.16 -5.12 1.34
N TRP A 131 -12.17 -5.20 0.02
CA TRP A 131 -11.24 -4.47 -0.83
C TRP A 131 -11.48 -2.95 -0.71
N PHE A 132 -12.73 -2.52 -0.76
CA PHE A 132 -13.10 -1.11 -0.59
C PHE A 132 -12.69 -0.57 0.79
N ASP A 133 -12.97 -1.32 1.87
CA ASP A 133 -12.59 -0.95 3.23
C ASP A 133 -11.05 -0.81 3.35
N ALA A 134 -10.28 -1.75 2.77
CA ALA A 134 -8.82 -1.69 2.77
C ALA A 134 -8.27 -0.51 1.95
N GLU A 135 -8.88 -0.18 0.82
CA GLU A 135 -8.52 0.99 -0.01
C GLU A 135 -8.74 2.29 0.78
N MET A 136 -9.86 2.39 1.49
CA MET A 136 -10.17 3.54 2.35
C MET A 136 -9.17 3.67 3.52
N ASP A 137 -8.84 2.56 4.19
CA ASP A 137 -7.82 2.54 5.25
C ASP A 137 -6.44 3.00 4.73
N MET A 138 -6.05 2.54 3.54
CA MET A 138 -4.80 2.97 2.90
C MET A 138 -4.80 4.46 2.56
N LEU A 139 -5.92 4.99 2.07
CA LEU A 139 -6.07 6.42 1.78
C LEU A 139 -5.92 7.27 3.05
N ASP A 140 -6.54 6.85 4.16
CA ASP A 140 -6.41 7.52 5.46
C ASP A 140 -4.97 7.52 5.99
N VAL A 141 -4.27 6.39 5.85
CA VAL A 141 -2.84 6.28 6.20
C VAL A 141 -1.99 7.20 5.32
N ALA A 142 -2.24 7.23 4.00
CA ALA A 142 -1.53 8.10 3.08
C ALA A 142 -1.70 9.59 3.46
N ASP A 143 -2.93 10.01 3.77
CA ASP A 143 -3.24 11.38 4.20
C ASP A 143 -2.61 11.74 5.54
N HIS A 144 -2.55 10.79 6.48
CA HIS A 144 -1.83 10.98 7.75
C HIS A 144 -0.33 11.18 7.55
N LEU A 145 0.29 10.33 6.72
CA LEU A 145 1.71 10.43 6.39
C LEU A 145 2.02 11.73 5.65
N GLU A 146 1.15 12.18 4.75
CA GLU A 146 1.29 13.46 4.05
C GLU A 146 1.25 14.65 5.02
N ARG A 147 0.32 14.62 5.98
CA ARG A 147 0.25 15.61 7.06
C ARG A 147 1.52 15.63 7.91
N LYS A 148 2.08 14.47 8.26
CA LYS A 148 3.37 14.39 8.98
C LYS A 148 4.53 14.93 8.13
N ARG A 149 4.60 14.55 6.85
CA ARG A 149 5.62 14.97 5.88
C ARG A 149 5.65 16.49 5.74
N THR A 150 4.49 17.11 5.54
CA THR A 150 4.38 18.58 5.41
C THR A 150 4.77 19.30 6.69
N LYS A 151 4.33 18.83 7.86
CA LYS A 151 4.74 19.38 9.17
C LYS A 151 6.26 19.31 9.36
N LEU A 152 6.88 18.18 9.02
CA LEU A 152 8.33 18.01 9.15
C LEU A 152 9.10 18.93 8.19
N ARG A 153 8.67 19.04 6.93
CA ARG A 153 9.25 19.97 5.94
C ARG A 153 9.20 21.42 6.44
N LYS A 154 8.07 21.86 7.00
CA LYS A 154 7.93 23.21 7.59
C LYS A 154 8.90 23.44 8.76
N ARG A 155 9.03 22.46 9.67
CA ARG A 155 9.98 22.56 10.79
C ARG A 155 11.42 22.61 10.30
N TYR A 156 11.77 21.76 9.33
CA TYR A 156 13.11 21.72 8.76
C TYR A 156 13.48 23.03 8.07
N THR A 157 12.59 23.61 7.26
CA THR A 157 12.86 24.91 6.62
C THR A 157 13.01 26.04 7.63
N LYS A 158 12.18 26.07 8.69
CA LYS A 158 12.32 27.02 9.79
C LYS A 158 13.68 26.88 10.50
N TYR A 159 14.06 25.66 10.86
CA TYR A 159 15.34 25.37 11.50
C TYR A 159 16.53 25.77 10.61
N LYS A 160 16.50 25.38 9.33
CA LYS A 160 17.53 25.73 8.35
C LYS A 160 17.70 27.24 8.19
N LYS A 161 16.59 28.00 8.14
CA LYS A 161 16.65 29.47 8.10
C LYS A 161 17.26 30.05 9.38
N LYS A 162 16.82 29.59 10.56
CA LYS A 162 17.37 30.03 11.85
C LYS A 162 18.89 29.79 11.93
N LYS A 163 19.35 28.60 11.58
CA LYS A 163 20.78 28.27 11.62
C LYS A 163 21.60 29.07 10.61
N ARG A 164 21.06 29.37 9.43
CA ARG A 164 21.73 30.26 8.47
C ARG A 164 21.89 31.68 9.00
N ALA A 165 20.87 32.23 9.67
CA ALA A 165 20.95 33.54 10.30
C ALA A 165 21.98 33.55 11.43
N GLU A 166 21.91 32.58 12.34
CA GLU A 166 22.88 32.44 13.46
C GLU A 166 24.33 32.33 12.97
N VAL A 167 24.59 31.58 11.89
CA VAL A 167 25.93 31.49 11.29
C VAL A 167 26.36 32.81 10.64
N ALA A 168 25.43 33.57 10.04
CA ALA A 168 25.74 34.87 9.47
C ALA A 168 26.11 35.87 10.58
N ASP A 169 25.31 35.93 11.66
CA ASP A 169 25.54 36.82 12.80
C ASP A 169 26.87 36.50 13.53
N LEU A 170 27.20 35.21 13.68
CA LEU A 170 28.49 34.80 14.25
C LEU A 170 29.66 35.20 13.36
N LYS A 171 29.51 35.14 12.03
CA LYS A 171 30.54 35.56 11.09
C LYS A 171 30.78 37.07 11.13
N THR A 172 29.72 37.88 11.23
CA THR A 172 29.86 39.34 11.34
C THR A 172 30.51 39.72 12.66
N SER A 173 30.05 39.15 13.78
CA SER A 173 30.66 39.40 15.09
C SER A 173 32.14 38.99 15.16
N LEU A 174 32.50 37.87 14.55
CA LEU A 174 33.91 37.44 14.47
C LEU A 174 34.75 38.39 13.61
N ALA A 175 34.21 38.92 12.51
CA ALA A 175 34.89 39.88 11.66
C ALA A 175 35.15 41.19 12.41
N GLU A 176 34.15 41.71 13.12
CA GLU A 176 34.27 42.92 13.95
C GLU A 176 35.32 42.76 15.06
N GLN A 177 35.34 41.61 15.74
CA GLN A 177 36.36 41.32 16.76
C GLN A 177 37.77 41.27 16.17
N ARG A 178 37.94 40.68 14.99
CA ARG A 178 39.23 40.64 14.29
C ARG A 178 39.69 42.04 13.88
N GLU A 179 38.80 42.84 13.32
CA GLU A 179 39.11 44.22 12.95
C GLU A 179 39.49 45.07 14.17
N ALA A 180 38.75 44.93 15.27
CA ALA A 180 39.07 45.62 16.53
C ALA A 180 40.42 45.16 17.10
N ALA A 181 40.76 43.88 17.00
CA ALA A 181 42.07 43.36 17.40
C ALA A 181 43.19 43.92 16.52
N ASP A 182 43.02 43.90 15.19
CA ASP A 182 43.99 44.44 14.23
C ASP A 182 44.24 45.94 14.45
N MET A 183 43.18 46.71 14.73
CA MET A 183 43.30 48.14 15.05
C MET A 183 44.07 48.38 16.34
N LYS A 184 43.89 47.54 17.37
CA LYS A 184 44.68 47.61 18.60
C LYS A 184 46.14 47.29 18.34
N VAL A 185 46.43 46.25 17.56
CA VAL A 185 47.80 45.87 17.17
C VAL A 185 48.48 47.03 16.45
N ARG A 186 47.86 47.58 15.40
CA ARG A 186 48.39 48.74 14.66
C ARG A 186 48.64 49.95 15.55
N THR A 187 47.75 50.20 16.50
CA THR A 187 47.89 51.32 17.45
C THR A 187 49.08 51.11 18.39
N LEU A 188 49.30 49.88 18.87
CA LEU A 188 50.43 49.54 19.73
C LEU A 188 51.74 49.59 18.96
N GLU A 189 51.79 49.06 17.74
CA GLU A 189 52.94 49.16 16.85
C GLU A 189 53.33 50.62 16.59
N ALA A 190 52.36 51.47 16.25
CA ALA A 190 52.61 52.91 16.04
C ALA A 190 53.12 53.62 17.30
N LYS A 191 52.68 53.22 18.51
CA LYS A 191 53.21 53.74 19.77
C LYS A 191 54.63 53.25 20.03
N LEU A 192 54.92 51.99 19.73
CA LEU A 192 56.24 51.39 19.87
C LEU A 192 57.25 52.09 18.97
N THR A 193 56.95 52.29 17.69
CA THR A 193 57.82 53.01 16.75
C THR A 193 58.14 54.42 17.23
N LYS A 194 57.13 55.17 17.71
CA LYS A 194 57.35 56.51 18.29
C LYS A 194 58.26 56.50 19.52
N TYR A 195 58.11 55.47 20.37
CA TYR A 195 58.98 55.32 21.53
C TYR A 195 60.42 55.02 21.12
N GLU A 196 60.62 54.16 20.12
CA GLU A 196 61.95 53.84 19.58
C GLU A 196 62.61 55.07 18.93
N GLU A 197 61.87 55.87 18.16
CA GLU A 197 62.34 57.13 17.57
C GLU A 197 62.80 58.11 18.66
N THR A 198 61.94 58.40 19.63
CA THR A 198 62.28 59.35 20.73
C THR A 198 63.41 58.85 21.62
N TYR A 199 63.50 57.54 21.85
CA TYR A 199 64.62 56.93 22.55
C TYR A 199 65.93 57.09 21.76
N GLY A 200 65.90 56.84 20.45
CA GLY A 200 67.03 57.06 19.55
C GLY A 200 67.50 58.52 19.53
N GLU A 201 66.58 59.47 19.41
CA GLU A 201 66.87 60.91 19.41
C GLU A 201 67.50 61.38 20.73
N THR A 202 66.94 60.97 21.87
CA THR A 202 67.46 61.35 23.19
C THR A 202 68.85 60.76 23.44
N HIS A 203 69.09 59.52 23.04
CA HIS A 203 70.40 58.88 23.14
C HIS A 203 71.44 59.55 22.23
N GLN A 204 71.08 59.86 20.98
CA GLN A 204 71.96 60.62 20.07
C GLN A 204 72.28 62.02 20.61
N ARG A 205 71.26 62.73 21.13
CA ARG A 205 71.43 64.05 21.73
C ARG A 205 72.33 64.03 22.96
N ALA A 206 72.21 62.99 23.80
CA ALA A 206 73.09 62.78 24.95
C ALA A 206 74.55 62.56 24.50
N ALA A 207 74.78 61.73 23.49
CA ALA A 207 76.11 61.49 22.95
C ALA A 207 76.77 62.77 22.39
N VAL A 208 76.03 63.57 21.61
CA VAL A 208 76.51 64.86 21.09
C VAL A 208 76.83 65.85 22.20
N ASN A 209 75.98 65.93 23.24
CA ASN A 209 76.21 66.80 24.39
C ASN A 209 77.46 66.40 25.19
N GLU A 210 77.69 65.11 25.40
CA GLU A 210 78.90 64.60 26.05
C GLU A 210 80.15 64.92 25.22
N GLU A 211 80.08 64.80 23.90
CA GLU A 211 81.21 65.16 23.04
C GLU A 211 81.49 66.67 23.03
N ARG A 212 80.45 67.51 23.10
CA ARG A 212 80.59 68.97 23.26
C ARG A 212 81.27 69.33 24.60
N LYS A 213 80.94 68.65 25.70
CA LYS A 213 81.60 68.86 27.00
C LYS A 213 83.09 68.50 26.98
N ARG A 214 83.50 67.52 26.17
CA ARG A 214 84.91 67.14 26.04
C ARG A 214 85.75 68.15 25.24
N ARG A 215 85.12 69.04 24.45
CA ARG A 215 85.79 69.98 23.54
C ARG A 215 85.89 71.42 24.07
N GLY A 216 85.23 71.74 25.18
CA GLY A 216 85.28 73.06 25.83
C GLY A 216 85.94 72.97 27.19
#